data_AF-Q4SC82-F1
#
_entry.id   AF-Q4SC82-F1
#
_cell.length_a   1.000
_cell.length_b   1.000
_cell.length_c   1.000
_cell.angle_alpha   90.00
_cell.angle_beta   90.00
_cell.angle_gamma   90.00
#
_symmetry.space_group_name_H-M   'P 1'
#
loop_
_entity.id
_entity.type
_entity.pdbx_description
1 polymer ?
#
loop_
_entity_poly.entity_id
_entity_poly.type
_entity_poly.pdbx_seq_one_letter_code
_entity_poly.pdbx_strand_id
1 'polypeptide(L)'
;MADDEKLRIHFLELDKTRSKKSEQRIKKKGEIIRENQKPCQTCVNTQKENAYYSGLIETYQAKLREAEEKAAKLSSCLTEKDAEIEGLKQKISEQRLKFVELGGESVMAKVTELAKKNKQLCVEVESEKTKSSQSHSRIQALEKQLAALKNVPKREQTTECGKDEETVRLLQEMLAASEQKASEQRNKVQSLRQELKVAHKVVISEVGMDVPFQKLMNSPVGFKGRAQQIQTLQGKVQQLEKKLREGTDYNQSSAQPVRGKWNTANNPHEERYQSKLQDLQKERRAATEKLSADYEALKTEHNKLKQIAEVSRARNICLTRELKTVTIQLSALKVKSEHDNELVEALVVSNH
;
A
#
# COMPACT_ATOMS: atom_id res chain seq x y z
N MET A 1 -78.32 98.11 31.92
CA MET A 1 -77.87 96.86 32.57
C MET A 1 -78.23 95.59 31.78
N ALA A 2 -79.35 95.52 31.04
CA ALA A 2 -79.73 94.31 30.29
C ALA A 2 -79.06 94.15 28.90
N ASP A 3 -78.62 95.24 28.26
CA ASP A 3 -78.04 95.18 26.91
C ASP A 3 -76.55 94.80 26.88
N ASP A 4 -75.83 95.07 27.97
CA ASP A 4 -74.40 94.78 28.07
C ASP A 4 -74.11 93.28 28.24
N GLU A 5 -75.00 92.58 28.96
CA GLU A 5 -74.92 91.11 29.12
C GLU A 5 -75.22 90.38 27.81
N LYS A 6 -76.15 90.89 26.99
CA LYS A 6 -76.44 90.33 25.66
C LYS A 6 -75.24 90.48 24.71
N LEU A 7 -74.56 91.62 24.75
CA LEU A 7 -73.37 91.86 23.93
C LEU A 7 -72.23 90.90 24.34
N ARG A 8 -72.04 90.70 25.65
CA ARG A 8 -71.05 89.77 26.20
C ARG A 8 -71.31 88.31 25.81
N ILE A 9 -72.56 87.86 25.87
CA ILE A 9 -72.98 86.52 25.43
C ILE A 9 -72.71 86.35 23.92
N HIS A 10 -73.05 87.35 23.11
CA HIS A 10 -72.81 87.32 21.66
C HIS A 10 -71.31 87.26 21.31
N PHE A 11 -70.46 88.01 22.03
CA PHE A 11 -68.99 87.92 21.86
C PHE A 11 -68.46 86.53 22.23
N LEU A 12 -68.94 85.94 23.34
CA LEU A 12 -68.57 84.58 23.74
C LEU A 12 -69.01 83.52 22.71
N GLU A 13 -70.16 83.69 22.08
CA GLU A 13 -70.62 82.79 21.00
C GLU A 13 -69.81 82.94 19.71
N LEU A 14 -69.41 84.16 19.37
CA LEU A 14 -68.52 84.44 18.24
C LEU A 14 -67.12 83.83 18.44
N ASP A 15 -66.57 83.92 19.64
CA ASP A 15 -65.28 83.30 19.96
C ASP A 15 -65.36 81.77 19.94
N LYS A 16 -66.44 81.19 20.48
CA LYS A 16 -66.71 79.74 20.38
C LYS A 16 -66.83 79.28 18.93
N THR A 17 -67.51 80.04 18.06
CA THR A 17 -67.64 79.67 16.64
C THR A 17 -66.33 79.84 15.86
N ARG A 18 -65.52 80.85 16.18
CA ARG A 18 -64.16 81.00 15.61
C ARG A 18 -63.23 79.85 16.01
N SER A 19 -63.26 79.44 17.29
CA SER A 19 -62.48 78.30 17.78
C SER A 19 -62.89 76.98 17.11
N LYS A 20 -64.20 76.71 16.98
CA LYS A 20 -64.68 75.52 16.26
C LYS A 20 -64.24 75.49 14.79
N LYS A 21 -64.22 76.65 14.11
CA LYS A 21 -63.77 76.75 12.72
C LYS A 21 -62.25 76.54 12.57
N SER A 22 -61.43 77.00 13.52
CA SER A 22 -59.98 76.76 13.49
C SER A 22 -59.66 75.29 13.74
N GLU A 23 -60.33 74.64 14.70
CA GLU A 23 -60.20 73.21 14.97
C GLU A 23 -60.59 72.35 13.76
N GLN A 24 -61.70 72.67 13.10
CA GLN A 24 -62.11 71.97 11.87
C GLN A 24 -61.09 72.14 10.73
N ARG A 25 -60.49 73.33 10.58
CA ARG A 25 -59.44 73.56 9.58
C ARG A 25 -58.16 72.77 9.90
N ILE A 26 -57.79 72.65 11.17
CA ILE A 26 -56.64 71.84 11.59
C ILE A 26 -56.91 70.35 11.35
N LYS A 27 -58.10 69.85 11.72
CA LYS A 27 -58.50 68.47 11.44
C LYS A 27 -58.47 68.15 9.95
N LYS A 28 -59.06 69.02 9.12
CA LYS A 28 -59.10 68.84 7.66
C LYS A 28 -57.70 68.91 7.02
N LYS A 29 -56.83 69.82 7.49
CA LYS A 29 -55.41 69.83 7.06
C LYS A 29 -54.68 68.55 7.49
N GLY A 30 -54.92 68.05 8.70
CA GLY A 30 -54.33 66.80 9.19
C GLY A 30 -54.83 65.54 8.47
N GLU A 31 -56.04 65.55 7.91
CA GLU A 31 -56.57 64.47 7.07
C GLU A 31 -55.92 64.49 5.67
N ILE A 32 -55.79 65.66 5.03
CA ILE A 32 -55.15 65.81 3.72
C ILE A 32 -53.67 65.38 3.77
N ILE A 33 -52.95 65.70 4.85
CA ILE A 33 -51.56 65.28 5.04
C ILE A 33 -51.45 63.76 5.17
N ARG A 34 -52.39 63.11 5.88
CA ARG A 34 -52.41 61.65 6.04
C ARG A 34 -52.77 60.92 4.74
N GLU A 35 -53.64 61.49 3.92
CA GLU A 35 -54.01 60.89 2.64
C GLU A 35 -52.88 60.97 1.60
N ASN A 36 -52.08 62.04 1.64
CA ASN A 36 -50.87 62.20 0.82
C ASN A 36 -49.63 61.45 1.34
N GLN A 37 -49.72 60.81 2.52
CA GLN A 37 -48.66 59.99 3.12
C GLN A 37 -48.83 58.48 2.88
N LYS A 38 -49.63 58.06 1.89
CA LYS A 38 -49.66 56.65 1.49
C LYS A 38 -48.32 56.31 0.82
N PRO A 39 -47.53 55.36 1.39
CA PRO A 39 -46.22 55.04 0.85
C PRO A 39 -46.37 54.48 -0.56
N CYS A 40 -45.52 54.95 -1.48
CA CYS A 40 -45.54 54.51 -2.87
C CYS A 40 -45.31 52.99 -2.95
N GLN A 41 -46.03 52.27 -3.82
CA GLN A 41 -45.93 50.80 -3.91
C GLN A 41 -44.49 50.32 -4.18
N THR A 42 -43.71 51.07 -4.96
CA THR A 42 -42.30 50.81 -5.23
C THR A 42 -41.46 50.90 -3.95
N CYS A 43 -41.71 51.90 -3.12
CA CYS A 43 -41.04 52.14 -1.85
C CYS A 43 -41.28 50.96 -0.87
N VAL A 44 -42.52 50.46 -0.83
CA VAL A 44 -42.89 49.29 -0.01
C VAL A 44 -42.23 48.01 -0.52
N ASN A 45 -42.15 47.82 -1.83
CA ASN A 45 -41.50 46.65 -2.43
C ASN A 45 -39.98 46.66 -2.17
N THR A 46 -39.31 47.79 -2.37
CA THR A 46 -37.87 47.94 -2.06
C THR A 46 -37.58 47.71 -0.59
N GLN A 47 -38.47 48.13 0.33
CA GLN A 47 -38.30 47.88 1.75
C GLN A 47 -38.42 46.39 2.10
N LYS A 48 -39.31 45.65 1.44
CA LYS A 48 -39.44 44.19 1.59
C LYS A 48 -38.23 43.45 1.03
N GLU A 49 -37.73 43.87 -0.15
CA GLU A 49 -36.52 43.31 -0.75
C GLU A 49 -35.30 43.56 0.15
N ASN A 50 -35.12 44.77 0.67
CA ASN A 50 -34.05 45.08 1.61
C ASN A 50 -34.13 44.25 2.90
N ALA A 51 -35.33 44.04 3.44
CA ALA A 51 -35.54 43.17 4.60
C ALA A 51 -35.17 41.71 4.29
N TYR A 52 -35.52 41.22 3.09
CA TYR A 52 -35.17 39.87 2.63
C TYR A 52 -33.65 39.70 2.49
N TYR A 53 -32.96 40.63 1.81
CA TYR A 53 -31.51 40.57 1.65
C TYR A 53 -30.78 40.76 2.98
N SER A 54 -31.29 41.60 3.90
CA SER A 54 -30.72 41.73 5.25
C SER A 54 -30.80 40.41 6.01
N GLY A 55 -31.95 39.75 6.04
CA GLY A 55 -32.10 38.44 6.69
C GLY A 55 -31.22 37.37 6.04
N LEU A 56 -31.09 37.40 4.71
CA LEU A 56 -30.20 36.48 3.99
C LEU A 56 -28.74 36.71 4.38
N ILE A 57 -28.28 37.96 4.44
CA ILE A 57 -26.92 38.32 4.89
C ILE A 57 -26.68 37.84 6.31
N GLU A 58 -27.61 38.05 7.24
CA GLU A 58 -27.52 37.58 8.62
C GLU A 58 -27.38 36.05 8.69
N THR A 59 -28.14 35.30 7.89
CA THR A 59 -28.04 33.84 7.85
C THR A 59 -26.70 33.36 7.29
N TYR A 60 -26.16 34.01 6.26
CA TYR A 60 -24.85 33.67 5.71
C TYR A 60 -23.73 34.02 6.68
N GLN A 61 -23.81 35.16 7.38
CA GLN A 61 -22.88 35.53 8.44
C GLN A 61 -22.91 34.55 9.61
N ALA A 62 -24.08 34.03 9.98
CA ALA A 62 -24.19 32.98 11.00
C ALA A 62 -23.51 31.68 10.55
N LYS A 63 -23.71 31.24 9.30
CA LYS A 63 -23.05 30.06 8.74
C LYS A 63 -21.53 30.23 8.63
N LEU A 64 -21.06 31.43 8.29
CA LEU A 64 -19.63 31.73 8.24
C LEU A 64 -19.00 31.61 9.62
N ARG A 65 -19.62 32.20 10.65
CA ARG A 65 -19.16 32.06 12.05
C ARG A 65 -19.13 30.60 12.50
N GLU A 66 -20.17 29.82 12.19
CA GLU A 66 -20.20 28.40 12.55
C GLU A 66 -19.07 27.60 11.86
N ALA A 67 -18.78 27.93 10.59
CA ALA A 67 -17.68 27.30 9.85
C ALA A 67 -16.31 27.68 10.43
N GLU A 68 -16.11 28.95 10.79
CA GLU A 68 -14.89 29.45 11.44
C GLU A 68 -14.67 28.80 12.81
N GLU A 69 -15.72 28.66 13.63
CA GLU A 69 -15.64 27.95 14.91
C GLU A 69 -15.27 26.47 14.73
N LYS A 70 -15.85 25.79 13.73
CA LYS A 70 -15.50 24.41 13.41
C LYS A 70 -14.04 24.30 12.94
N ALA A 71 -13.58 25.22 12.10
CA ALA A 71 -12.20 25.27 11.64
C ALA A 71 -11.23 25.48 12.80
N ALA A 72 -11.55 26.39 13.73
CA ALA A 72 -10.74 26.64 14.93
C ALA A 72 -10.67 25.39 15.84
N LYS A 73 -11.80 24.70 16.06
CA LYS A 73 -11.84 23.45 16.83
C LYS A 73 -11.00 22.34 16.18
N LEU A 74 -11.11 22.19 14.86
CA LEU A 74 -10.32 21.21 14.11
C LEU A 74 -8.82 21.54 14.16
N SER A 75 -8.45 22.81 14.01
CA SER A 75 -7.06 23.26 14.12
C SER A 75 -6.47 22.95 15.49
N SER A 76 -7.22 23.21 16.57
CA SER A 76 -6.80 22.89 17.94
C SER A 76 -6.57 21.38 18.13
N CYS A 77 -7.52 20.55 17.68
CA CYS A 77 -7.40 19.10 17.75
C CYS A 77 -6.20 18.58 16.94
N LEU A 78 -5.94 19.14 15.75
CA LEU A 78 -4.75 18.79 14.96
C LEU A 78 -3.46 19.12 15.72
N THR A 79 -3.36 20.31 16.32
CA THR A 79 -2.16 20.68 17.10
C THR A 79 -1.93 19.76 18.30
N GLU A 80 -2.99 19.31 18.98
CA GLU A 80 -2.90 18.34 20.07
C GLU A 80 -2.38 16.98 19.56
N LYS A 81 -2.90 16.50 18.43
CA LYS A 81 -2.48 15.24 17.81
C LYS A 81 -1.04 15.31 17.29
N ASP A 82 -0.64 16.43 16.71
CA ASP A 82 0.75 16.64 16.27
C ASP A 82 1.72 16.60 17.46
N ALA A 83 1.37 17.23 18.58
CA ALA A 83 2.16 17.14 19.81
C ALA A 83 2.26 15.71 20.35
N GLU A 84 1.17 14.94 20.30
CA GLU A 84 1.15 13.52 20.68
C GLU A 84 2.07 12.69 19.77
N ILE A 85 2.02 12.92 18.45
CA ILE A 85 2.88 12.25 17.47
C ILE A 85 4.36 12.55 17.74
N GLU A 86 4.72 13.81 18.00
CA GLU A 86 6.10 14.18 18.33
C GLU A 86 6.56 13.54 19.65
N GLY A 87 5.70 13.49 20.67
CA GLY A 87 6.00 12.79 21.92
C GLY A 87 6.23 11.28 21.72
N LEU A 88 5.46 10.63 20.84
CA LEU A 88 5.66 9.21 20.50
C LEU A 88 6.95 8.99 19.71
N LYS A 89 7.27 9.85 18.74
CA LYS A 89 8.54 9.79 18.01
C LYS A 89 9.73 9.93 18.95
N GLN A 90 9.66 10.85 19.91
CA GLN A 90 10.70 11.03 20.91
C GLN A 90 10.87 9.75 21.75
N LYS A 91 9.78 9.17 22.26
CA LYS A 91 9.84 7.90 23.02
C LYS A 91 10.47 6.75 22.21
N ILE A 92 10.13 6.63 20.92
CA ILE A 92 10.73 5.62 20.03
C ILE A 92 12.23 5.88 19.86
N SER A 93 12.63 7.13 19.69
CA SER A 93 14.04 7.51 19.55
C SER A 93 14.85 7.22 20.81
N GLU A 94 14.29 7.50 22.00
CA GLU A 94 14.90 7.18 23.29
C GLU A 94 15.03 5.68 23.51
N GLN A 95 13.99 4.89 23.15
CA GLN A 95 14.05 3.43 23.21
C GLN A 95 15.11 2.86 22.26
N ARG A 96 15.22 3.40 21.04
CA ARG A 96 16.27 3.02 20.09
C ARG A 96 17.65 3.36 20.63
N LEU A 97 17.85 4.54 21.21
CA LEU A 97 19.12 4.93 21.80
C LEU A 97 19.49 3.99 22.95
N LYS A 98 18.57 3.73 23.89
CA LYS A 98 18.77 2.76 24.97
C LYS A 98 19.08 1.35 24.45
N PHE A 99 18.42 0.92 23.38
CA PHE A 99 18.70 -0.37 22.75
C PHE A 99 20.13 -0.43 22.17
N VAL A 100 20.59 0.65 21.53
CA VAL A 100 21.96 0.76 21.01
C VAL A 100 22.98 0.84 22.16
N GLU A 101 22.71 1.63 23.21
CA GLU A 101 23.56 1.76 24.42
C GLU A 101 23.74 0.44 25.16
N LEU A 102 22.68 -0.38 25.23
CA LEU A 102 22.74 -1.74 25.78
C LEU A 102 23.42 -2.75 24.84
N GLY A 103 24.02 -2.29 23.75
CA GLY A 103 24.70 -3.14 22.78
C GLY A 103 23.76 -4.01 21.96
N GLY A 104 22.50 -3.60 21.77
CA GLY A 104 21.47 -4.35 21.05
C GLY A 104 21.88 -4.74 19.62
N GLU A 105 22.69 -3.94 18.93
CA GLU A 105 23.28 -4.30 17.63
C GLU A 105 24.27 -5.46 17.76
N SER A 106 25.09 -5.47 18.83
CA SER A 106 25.99 -6.57 19.16
C SER A 106 25.22 -7.84 19.56
N VAL A 107 24.13 -7.69 20.34
CA VAL A 107 23.25 -8.81 20.69
C VAL A 107 22.58 -9.39 19.46
N MET A 108 22.05 -8.57 18.54
CA MET A 108 21.46 -9.02 17.28
C MET A 108 22.47 -9.72 16.37
N ALA A 109 23.68 -9.15 16.24
CA ALA A 109 24.79 -9.81 15.54
C ALA A 109 25.12 -11.17 16.19
N LYS A 110 25.13 -11.25 17.52
CA LYS A 110 25.40 -12.49 18.23
C LYS A 110 24.29 -13.53 18.08
N VAL A 111 23.02 -13.12 18.14
CA VAL A 111 21.87 -13.99 17.90
C VAL A 111 21.92 -14.56 16.49
N THR A 112 22.22 -13.74 15.49
CA THR A 112 22.33 -14.22 14.10
C THR A 112 23.55 -15.13 13.89
N GLU A 113 24.69 -14.84 14.53
CA GLU A 113 25.87 -15.71 14.52
C GLU A 113 25.56 -17.07 15.19
N LEU A 114 24.92 -17.07 16.36
CA LEU A 114 24.51 -18.27 17.06
C LEU A 114 23.49 -19.07 16.26
N ALA A 115 22.53 -18.41 15.61
CA ALA A 115 21.57 -19.08 14.72
C ALA A 115 22.26 -19.75 13.53
N LYS A 116 23.27 -19.10 12.93
CA LYS A 116 24.09 -19.69 11.85
C LYS A 116 24.89 -20.90 12.36
N LYS A 117 25.53 -20.80 13.52
CA LYS A 117 26.24 -21.93 14.15
C LYS A 117 25.31 -23.09 14.46
N ASN A 118 24.12 -22.82 14.98
CA ASN A 118 23.14 -23.86 15.29
C ASN A 118 22.69 -24.59 14.01
N LYS A 119 22.42 -23.86 12.93
CA LYS A 119 22.11 -24.45 11.62
C LYS A 119 23.25 -25.32 11.09
N GLN A 120 24.50 -24.86 11.22
CA GLN A 120 25.69 -25.60 10.80
C GLN A 120 25.83 -26.91 11.59
N LEU A 121 25.70 -26.84 12.92
CA LEU A 121 25.76 -28.03 13.79
C LEU A 121 24.67 -29.05 13.46
N CYS A 122 23.44 -28.61 13.15
CA CYS A 122 22.38 -29.52 12.70
C CYS A 122 22.77 -30.27 11.42
N VAL A 123 23.37 -29.59 10.45
CA VAL A 123 23.83 -30.23 9.20
C VAL A 123 24.94 -31.23 9.48
N GLU A 124 25.90 -30.89 10.35
CA GLU A 124 26.99 -31.80 10.73
C GLU A 124 26.47 -33.05 11.43
N VAL A 125 25.55 -32.91 12.38
CA VAL A 125 24.92 -34.03 13.09
C VAL A 125 24.18 -34.95 12.12
N GLU A 126 23.37 -34.43 11.20
CA GLU A 126 22.67 -35.26 10.22
C GLU A 126 23.64 -35.97 9.25
N SER A 127 24.73 -35.29 8.88
CA SER A 127 25.77 -35.90 8.04
C SER A 127 26.50 -37.04 8.75
N GLU A 128 26.85 -36.87 10.03
CA GLU A 128 27.51 -37.91 10.82
C GLU A 128 26.56 -39.06 11.14
N LYS A 129 25.29 -38.77 11.40
CA LYS A 129 24.25 -39.80 11.55
C LYS A 129 24.13 -40.66 10.29
N THR A 130 24.20 -40.04 9.11
CA THR A 130 24.18 -40.75 7.82
C THR A 130 25.44 -41.62 7.64
N LYS A 131 26.64 -41.08 7.92
CA LYS A 131 27.90 -41.84 7.83
C LYS A 131 27.95 -43.00 8.83
N SER A 132 27.47 -42.78 10.04
CA SER A 132 27.38 -43.80 11.10
C SER A 132 26.43 -44.91 10.69
N SER A 133 25.24 -44.57 10.17
CA SER A 133 24.29 -45.55 9.61
C SER A 133 24.90 -46.35 8.46
N GLN A 134 25.59 -45.70 7.53
CA GLN A 134 26.26 -46.38 6.42
C GLN A 134 27.36 -47.33 6.89
N SER A 135 28.19 -46.89 7.84
CA SER A 135 29.25 -47.71 8.43
C SER A 135 28.66 -48.91 9.19
N HIS A 136 27.58 -48.70 9.94
CA HIS A 136 26.86 -49.75 10.63
C HIS A 136 26.30 -50.81 9.66
N SER A 137 25.67 -50.38 8.56
CA SER A 137 25.20 -51.31 7.51
C SER A 137 26.35 -52.09 6.86
N ARG A 138 27.51 -51.45 6.65
CA ARG A 138 28.70 -52.12 6.11
C ARG A 138 29.28 -53.14 7.08
N ILE A 139 29.33 -52.83 8.37
CA ILE A 139 29.73 -53.76 9.43
C ILE A 139 28.80 -54.97 9.44
N GLN A 140 27.48 -54.76 9.46
CA GLN A 140 26.52 -55.87 9.41
C GLN A 140 26.67 -56.75 8.16
N ALA A 141 26.95 -56.15 6.99
CA ALA A 141 27.18 -56.90 5.76
C ALA A 141 28.44 -57.77 5.86
N LEU A 142 29.54 -57.23 6.39
CA LEU A 142 30.79 -57.96 6.61
C LEU A 142 30.64 -59.06 7.66
N GLU A 143 29.91 -58.80 8.76
CA GLU A 143 29.59 -59.80 9.78
C GLU A 143 28.79 -60.97 9.18
N LYS A 144 27.80 -60.69 8.32
CA LYS A 144 27.06 -61.73 7.59
C LYS A 144 27.95 -62.54 6.64
N GLN A 145 28.85 -61.89 5.90
CA GLN A 145 29.81 -62.59 5.03
C GLN A 145 30.77 -63.47 5.83
N LEU A 146 31.28 -62.98 6.97
CA LEU A 146 32.11 -63.77 7.89
C LEU A 146 31.35 -64.96 8.47
N ALA A 147 30.09 -64.79 8.86
CA ALA A 147 29.24 -65.88 9.33
C ALA A 147 28.99 -66.94 8.24
N ALA A 148 28.78 -66.51 6.99
CA ALA A 148 28.61 -67.42 5.85
C ALA A 148 29.90 -68.23 5.56
N LEU A 149 31.08 -67.61 5.63
CA LEU A 149 32.38 -68.28 5.49
C LEU A 149 32.65 -69.28 6.62
N LYS A 150 32.17 -69.01 7.84
CA LYS A 150 32.35 -69.87 9.00
C LYS A 150 31.45 -71.12 8.99
N ASN A 151 30.35 -71.08 8.23
CA ASN A 151 29.37 -72.16 8.09
C ASN A 151 29.60 -73.08 6.88
N VAL A 152 30.76 -72.99 6.20
CA VAL A 152 31.10 -73.93 5.12
C VAL A 152 31.55 -75.27 5.72
N PRO A 153 30.80 -76.38 5.52
CA PRO A 153 31.24 -77.68 5.99
C PRO A 153 32.46 -78.14 5.16
N LYS A 154 33.54 -78.55 5.85
CA LYS A 154 34.66 -79.27 5.23
C LYS A 154 34.11 -80.49 4.49
N ARG A 155 34.12 -80.47 3.16
CA ARG A 155 33.93 -81.69 2.37
C ARG A 155 34.83 -81.70 1.15
N GLU A 156 35.53 -82.82 1.04
CA GLU A 156 36.46 -83.20 -0.01
C GLU A 156 35.73 -83.44 -1.35
N GLN A 157 36.42 -83.04 -2.42
CA GLN A 157 36.42 -83.56 -3.80
C GLN A 157 35.13 -83.71 -4.63
N THR A 158 35.30 -83.31 -5.91
CA THR A 158 34.57 -83.67 -7.16
C THR A 158 33.23 -83.02 -7.50
N THR A 159 33.23 -82.18 -8.55
CA THR A 159 32.36 -82.17 -9.76
C THR A 159 32.43 -80.80 -10.47
N GLU A 160 32.76 -80.80 -11.76
CA GLU A 160 33.15 -79.61 -12.54
C GLU A 160 31.99 -78.88 -13.25
N CYS A 161 30.72 -79.08 -12.89
CA CYS A 161 29.59 -78.52 -13.65
C CYS A 161 28.88 -77.30 -13.00
N GLY A 162 29.18 -76.95 -11.74
CA GLY A 162 28.50 -75.83 -11.02
C GLY A 162 29.33 -74.56 -10.85
N LYS A 163 30.63 -74.59 -11.15
CA LYS A 163 31.54 -73.43 -11.00
C LYS A 163 31.31 -72.39 -12.09
N ASP A 164 30.87 -72.81 -13.26
CA ASP A 164 30.64 -71.90 -14.39
C ASP A 164 29.41 -71.02 -14.15
N GLU A 165 28.33 -71.52 -13.55
CA GLU A 165 27.16 -70.68 -13.21
C GLU A 165 27.47 -69.64 -12.12
N GLU A 166 28.21 -70.01 -11.07
CA GLU A 166 28.55 -69.08 -9.98
C GLU A 166 29.55 -68.02 -10.44
N THR A 167 30.51 -68.38 -11.29
CA THR A 167 31.45 -67.41 -11.89
C THR A 167 30.76 -66.49 -12.89
N VAL A 168 29.81 -66.99 -13.70
CA VAL A 168 28.97 -66.16 -14.57
C VAL A 168 28.15 -65.16 -13.75
N ARG A 169 27.55 -65.59 -12.62
CA ARG A 169 26.79 -64.69 -11.73
C ARG A 169 27.69 -63.60 -11.13
N LEU A 170 28.88 -63.94 -10.63
CA LEU A 170 29.84 -62.97 -10.09
C LEU A 170 30.32 -61.98 -11.15
N LEU A 171 30.60 -62.45 -12.37
CA LEU A 171 30.97 -61.58 -13.49
C LEU A 171 29.84 -60.63 -13.88
N GLN A 172 28.59 -61.09 -13.81
CA GLN A 172 27.41 -60.27 -14.10
C GLN A 172 27.15 -59.22 -13.01
N GLU A 173 27.36 -59.56 -11.75
CA GLU A 173 27.34 -58.61 -10.63
C GLU A 173 28.49 -57.58 -10.74
N MET A 174 29.70 -58.01 -11.11
CA MET A 174 30.83 -57.09 -11.36
C MET A 174 30.58 -56.16 -12.55
N LEU A 175 29.95 -56.66 -13.61
CA LEU A 175 29.56 -55.86 -14.76
C LEU A 175 28.51 -54.81 -14.35
N ALA A 176 27.46 -55.22 -13.64
CA ALA A 176 26.43 -54.30 -13.13
C ALA A 176 27.01 -53.24 -12.19
N ALA A 177 27.94 -53.61 -11.31
CA ALA A 177 28.65 -52.66 -10.44
C ALA A 177 29.52 -51.67 -11.23
N SER A 178 30.18 -52.14 -12.30
CA SER A 178 30.96 -51.30 -13.21
C SER A 178 30.07 -50.33 -14.00
N GLU A 179 28.93 -50.80 -14.51
CA GLU A 179 27.94 -49.98 -15.22
C GLU A 179 27.34 -48.91 -14.31
N GLN A 180 26.99 -49.28 -13.07
CA GLN A 180 26.53 -48.33 -12.06
C GLN A 180 27.59 -47.26 -11.79
N LYS A 181 28.84 -47.66 -11.56
CA LYS A 181 29.95 -46.71 -11.34
C LYS A 181 30.17 -45.80 -12.55
N ALA A 182 30.07 -46.33 -13.77
CA ALA A 182 30.16 -45.53 -15.00
C ALA A 182 29.01 -44.51 -15.11
N SER A 183 27.80 -44.89 -14.71
CA SER A 183 26.65 -43.97 -14.67
C SER A 183 26.83 -42.85 -13.63
N GLU A 184 27.36 -43.17 -12.44
CA GLU A 184 27.67 -42.19 -11.40
C GLU A 184 28.75 -41.19 -11.85
N GLN A 185 29.81 -41.67 -12.53
CA GLN A 185 30.83 -40.80 -13.11
C GLN A 185 30.25 -39.88 -14.20
N ARG A 186 29.39 -40.41 -15.07
CA ARG A 186 28.69 -39.61 -16.10
C ARG A 186 27.86 -38.49 -15.45
N ASN A 187 27.13 -38.81 -14.39
CA ASN A 187 26.32 -37.84 -13.63
C ASN A 187 27.21 -36.79 -12.94
N LYS A 188 28.34 -37.20 -12.36
CA LYS A 188 29.30 -36.27 -11.73
C LYS A 188 29.89 -35.30 -12.75
N VAL A 189 30.27 -35.79 -13.93
CA VAL A 189 30.77 -34.95 -15.04
C VAL A 189 29.70 -33.95 -15.50
N GLN A 190 28.44 -34.35 -15.59
CA GLN A 190 27.34 -33.43 -15.93
C GLN A 190 27.14 -32.35 -14.85
N SER A 191 27.17 -32.74 -13.57
CA SER A 191 27.06 -31.79 -12.46
C SER A 191 28.21 -30.78 -12.46
N LEU A 192 29.45 -31.24 -12.60
CA LEU A 192 30.64 -30.37 -12.67
C LEU A 192 30.58 -29.41 -13.87
N ARG A 193 30.07 -29.87 -15.03
CA ARG A 193 29.85 -28.98 -16.19
C ARG A 193 28.81 -27.91 -15.90
N GLN A 194 27.77 -28.21 -15.12
CA GLN A 194 26.76 -27.23 -14.73
C GLN A 194 27.31 -26.23 -13.71
N GLU A 195 28.03 -26.70 -12.69
CA GLU A 195 28.73 -25.84 -11.72
C GLU A 195 29.71 -24.90 -12.42
N LEU A 196 30.47 -25.38 -13.41
CA LEU A 196 31.38 -24.56 -14.21
C LEU A 196 30.63 -23.45 -14.99
N LYS A 197 29.47 -23.76 -15.59
CA LYS A 197 28.63 -22.75 -16.27
C LYS A 197 28.11 -21.70 -15.29
N VAL A 198 27.74 -22.09 -14.07
CA VAL A 198 27.30 -21.15 -13.03
C VAL A 198 28.47 -20.27 -12.60
N ALA A 199 29.65 -20.84 -12.35
CA ALA A 199 30.86 -20.10 -12.01
C ALA A 199 31.21 -19.06 -13.09
N HIS A 200 31.16 -19.44 -14.37
CA HIS A 200 31.36 -18.51 -15.48
C HIS A 200 30.35 -17.35 -15.45
N LYS A 201 29.06 -17.63 -15.21
CA LYS A 201 28.02 -16.59 -15.10
C LYS A 201 28.27 -15.63 -13.93
N VAL A 202 28.66 -16.16 -12.76
CA VAL A 202 28.96 -15.34 -11.58
C VAL A 202 30.15 -14.42 -11.85
N VAL A 203 31.23 -14.95 -12.43
CA VAL A 203 32.40 -14.13 -12.81
C VAL A 203 32.00 -13.03 -13.80
N ILE A 204 31.21 -13.35 -14.83
CA ILE A 204 30.73 -12.33 -15.78
C ILE A 204 29.86 -11.28 -15.09
N SER A 205 29.01 -11.64 -14.12
CA SER A 205 28.20 -10.67 -13.39
C SER A 205 29.03 -9.72 -12.49
N GLU A 206 30.13 -10.20 -11.93
CA GLU A 206 31.07 -9.40 -11.12
C GLU A 206 31.94 -8.45 -11.97
N VAL A 207 32.24 -8.89 -13.19
CA VAL A 207 33.10 -8.19 -14.16
C VAL A 207 32.29 -7.16 -14.98
N GLY A 208 31.01 -7.44 -15.21
CA GLY A 208 30.12 -6.66 -16.10
C GLY A 208 29.89 -7.37 -17.43
N MET A 209 28.71 -7.18 -18.02
CA MET A 209 28.27 -7.91 -19.23
C MET A 209 29.11 -7.60 -20.49
N ASP A 210 29.87 -6.51 -20.47
CA ASP A 210 30.62 -6.01 -21.64
C ASP A 210 32.06 -6.57 -21.76
N VAL A 211 32.46 -7.48 -20.86
CA VAL A 211 33.81 -8.07 -20.88
C VAL A 211 33.74 -9.56 -21.25
N PRO A 212 34.27 -9.97 -22.42
CA PRO A 212 34.24 -11.37 -22.82
C PRO A 212 35.14 -12.22 -21.90
N PHE A 213 34.60 -13.34 -21.42
CA PHE A 213 35.27 -14.25 -20.47
C PHE A 213 36.66 -14.70 -20.95
N GLN A 214 36.85 -14.86 -22.26
CA GLN A 214 38.13 -15.24 -22.86
C GLN A 214 39.24 -14.19 -22.65
N LYS A 215 38.87 -12.91 -22.55
CA LYS A 215 39.80 -11.81 -22.26
C LYS A 215 40.24 -11.79 -20.79
N LEU A 216 39.43 -12.31 -19.87
CA LEU A 216 39.80 -12.50 -18.46
C LEU A 216 40.84 -13.61 -18.29
N MET A 217 40.69 -14.73 -19.00
CA MET A 217 41.66 -15.83 -18.95
C MET A 217 43.01 -15.43 -19.54
N ASN A 218 43.02 -14.63 -20.61
CA ASN A 218 44.24 -14.23 -21.30
C ASN A 218 44.98 -13.05 -20.64
N SER A 219 44.43 -12.47 -19.57
CA SER A 219 45.06 -11.36 -18.83
C SER A 219 44.71 -11.43 -17.34
N PRO A 220 45.27 -12.40 -16.60
CA PRO A 220 44.93 -12.64 -15.20
C PRO A 220 45.46 -11.55 -14.25
N VAL A 221 46.45 -10.76 -14.67
CA VAL A 221 47.10 -9.76 -13.81
C VAL A 221 46.61 -8.36 -14.17
N GLY A 222 46.06 -7.66 -13.17
CA GLY A 222 45.63 -6.27 -13.29
C GLY A 222 44.14 -6.04 -13.56
N PHE A 223 43.34 -7.10 -13.66
CA PHE A 223 41.89 -6.95 -13.78
C PHE A 223 41.29 -6.43 -12.46
N LYS A 224 40.65 -5.25 -12.52
CA LYS A 224 39.91 -4.67 -11.38
C LYS A 224 38.43 -4.98 -11.58
N GLY A 225 37.82 -5.63 -10.59
CA GLY A 225 36.38 -5.95 -10.63
C GLY A 225 35.50 -4.71 -10.66
N ARG A 226 34.24 -4.86 -11.09
CA ARG A 226 33.29 -3.74 -11.20
C ARG A 226 33.13 -2.99 -9.88
N ALA A 227 33.00 -3.73 -8.76
CA ALA A 227 32.89 -3.14 -7.44
C ALA A 227 34.11 -2.26 -7.09
N GLN A 228 35.32 -2.75 -7.39
CA GLN A 228 36.56 -2.01 -7.15
C GLN A 228 36.69 -0.79 -8.08
N GLN A 229 36.24 -0.90 -9.34
CA GLN A 229 36.21 0.21 -10.27
C GLN A 229 35.21 1.28 -9.83
N ILE A 230 34.02 0.89 -9.36
CA ILE A 230 33.03 1.80 -8.77
C ILE A 230 33.61 2.50 -7.55
N GLN A 231 34.21 1.77 -6.62
CA GLN A 231 34.81 2.37 -5.42
C GLN A 231 35.94 3.35 -5.79
N THR A 232 36.79 2.99 -6.76
CA THR A 232 37.85 3.87 -7.26
C THR A 232 37.27 5.15 -7.87
N LEU A 233 36.20 5.03 -8.66
CA LEU A 233 35.52 6.17 -9.28
C LEU A 233 34.82 7.04 -8.24
N GLN A 234 34.13 6.45 -7.26
CA GLN A 234 33.51 7.15 -6.15
C GLN A 234 34.54 7.95 -5.34
N GLY A 235 35.70 7.34 -5.03
CA GLY A 235 36.79 8.04 -4.36
C GLY A 235 37.34 9.20 -5.19
N LYS A 236 37.50 9.03 -6.52
CA LYS A 236 37.91 10.11 -7.42
C LYS A 236 36.87 11.24 -7.49
N VAL A 237 35.59 10.91 -7.54
CA VAL A 237 34.49 11.90 -7.54
C VAL A 237 34.53 12.69 -6.23
N GLN A 238 34.64 12.02 -5.07
CA GLN A 238 34.75 12.71 -3.77
C GLN A 238 35.98 13.62 -3.70
N GLN A 239 37.14 13.19 -4.22
CA GLN A 239 38.34 14.02 -4.30
C GLN A 239 38.15 15.23 -5.21
N LEU A 240 37.52 15.05 -6.37
CA LEU A 240 37.23 16.15 -7.30
C LEU A 240 36.22 17.13 -6.71
N GLU A 241 35.17 16.65 -6.05
CA GLU A 241 34.22 17.50 -5.36
C GLU A 241 34.88 18.27 -4.20
N LYS A 242 35.78 17.64 -3.45
CA LYS A 242 36.57 18.31 -2.41
C LYS A 242 37.45 19.41 -3.01
N LYS A 243 38.15 19.13 -4.11
CA LYS A 243 38.95 20.13 -4.83
C LYS A 243 38.11 21.27 -5.41
N LEU A 244 36.90 20.98 -5.88
CA LEU A 244 35.95 22.00 -6.34
C LEU A 244 35.49 22.90 -5.18
N ARG A 245 35.15 22.33 -4.03
CA ARG A 245 34.79 23.09 -2.82
C ARG A 245 35.95 23.99 -2.37
N GLU A 246 37.16 23.42 -2.25
CA GLU A 246 38.38 24.17 -1.88
C GLU A 246 38.75 25.25 -2.91
N GLY A 247 38.54 24.99 -4.22
CA GLY A 247 38.75 25.97 -5.28
C GLY A 247 37.67 27.07 -5.36
N THR A 248 36.52 26.87 -4.73
CA THR A 248 35.43 27.87 -4.68
C THR A 248 35.62 28.84 -3.50
N ASP A 249 36.26 28.39 -2.41
CA ASP A 249 36.52 29.23 -1.22
C ASP A 249 37.69 30.22 -1.41
N TYR A 250 38.63 29.97 -2.33
CA TYR A 250 39.74 30.90 -2.60
C TYR A 250 39.37 32.04 -3.57
N ASN A 251 38.21 32.00 -4.21
CA ASN A 251 37.82 32.93 -5.29
C ASN A 251 36.59 33.80 -4.96
N GLN A 252 36.31 34.02 -3.66
CA GLN A 252 35.33 35.00 -3.19
C GLN A 252 35.98 36.33 -2.75
N SER A 253 37.03 36.77 -3.43
CA SER A 253 37.42 38.18 -3.43
C SER A 253 37.51 38.65 -4.88
N SER A 254 36.52 39.48 -5.25
CA SER A 254 36.42 40.22 -6.52
C SER A 254 36.52 39.41 -7.83
N ALA A 255 35.38 38.99 -8.37
CA ALA A 255 34.96 39.23 -9.76
C ALA A 255 33.77 38.33 -10.12
N GLN A 256 32.87 38.87 -10.94
CA GLN A 256 31.68 38.22 -11.49
C GLN A 256 31.91 36.76 -11.92
N PRO A 257 30.90 35.88 -11.84
CA PRO A 257 30.99 34.58 -12.46
C PRO A 257 30.95 34.79 -13.98
N VAL A 258 32.13 34.84 -14.60
CA VAL A 258 32.27 34.54 -16.02
C VAL A 258 31.82 33.09 -16.15
N ARG A 259 30.56 32.96 -16.56
CA ARG A 259 29.95 31.71 -17.01
C ARG A 259 30.76 31.27 -18.23
N GLY A 260 31.88 30.58 -17.98
CA GLY A 260 32.71 29.97 -18.98
C GLY A 260 31.83 29.00 -19.76
N LYS A 261 31.39 29.44 -20.94
CA LYS A 261 30.89 28.56 -21.98
C LYS A 261 32.05 27.64 -22.32
N TRP A 262 32.06 26.47 -21.70
CA TRP A 262 32.74 25.32 -22.28
C TRP A 262 32.01 25.04 -23.58
N ASN A 263 32.58 25.46 -24.70
CA ASN A 263 32.13 25.01 -26.00
C ASN A 263 32.50 23.51 -26.09
N THR A 264 31.65 22.63 -25.57
CA THR A 264 31.63 21.19 -25.88
C THR A 264 30.97 20.91 -27.24
N ALA A 265 31.07 21.86 -28.17
CA ALA A 265 30.68 21.64 -29.55
C ALA A 265 31.71 20.68 -30.16
N ASN A 266 31.29 19.45 -30.47
CA ASN A 266 32.01 18.43 -31.24
C ASN A 266 32.83 17.39 -30.47
N ASN A 267 32.32 16.89 -29.34
CA ASN A 267 32.73 15.55 -28.88
C ASN A 267 31.65 14.52 -29.25
N PRO A 268 31.79 13.73 -30.34
CA PRO A 268 30.75 12.81 -30.82
C PRO A 268 30.40 11.70 -29.82
N HIS A 269 31.24 11.47 -28.80
CA HIS A 269 30.90 10.60 -27.68
C HIS A 269 29.91 11.25 -26.72
N GLU A 270 30.02 12.54 -26.44
CA GLU A 270 29.18 13.25 -25.49
C GLU A 270 27.75 13.42 -26.01
N GLU A 271 27.60 13.69 -27.30
CA GLU A 271 26.30 13.75 -27.98
C GLU A 271 25.55 12.40 -27.94
N ARG A 272 26.27 11.27 -28.10
CA ARG A 272 25.69 9.93 -27.95
C ARG A 272 25.24 9.64 -26.52
N TYR A 273 25.99 10.07 -25.50
CA TYR A 273 25.57 9.92 -24.11
C TYR A 273 24.38 10.81 -23.76
N GLN A 274 24.35 12.04 -24.27
CA GLN A 274 23.23 12.96 -24.07
C GLN A 274 21.95 12.43 -24.75
N SER A 275 22.04 11.95 -25.99
CA SER A 275 20.91 11.32 -26.68
C SER A 275 20.42 10.07 -25.94
N LYS A 276 21.33 9.20 -25.50
CA LYS A 276 20.95 8.01 -24.71
C LYS A 276 20.30 8.37 -23.37
N LEU A 277 20.75 9.44 -22.73
CA LEU A 277 20.16 9.94 -21.49
C LEU A 277 18.74 10.49 -21.75
N GLN A 278 18.53 11.20 -22.86
CA GLN A 278 17.21 11.69 -23.26
C GLN A 278 16.26 10.54 -23.59
N ASP A 279 16.74 9.50 -24.29
CA ASP A 279 15.95 8.31 -24.60
C ASP A 279 15.53 7.58 -23.32
N LEU A 280 16.45 7.35 -22.39
CA LEU A 280 16.14 6.76 -21.08
C LEU A 280 15.16 7.62 -20.26
N GLN A 281 15.28 8.95 -20.33
CA GLN A 281 14.34 9.86 -19.67
C GLN A 281 12.96 9.85 -20.33
N LYS A 282 12.90 9.70 -21.66
CA LYS A 282 11.65 9.58 -22.42
C LYS A 282 10.97 8.24 -22.14
N GLU A 283 11.73 7.15 -22.13
CA GLU A 283 11.24 5.80 -21.79
C GLU A 283 10.71 5.76 -20.35
N ARG A 284 11.44 6.33 -19.40
CA ARG A 284 10.97 6.44 -18.01
C ARG A 284 9.66 7.24 -17.92
N ARG A 285 9.53 8.36 -18.64
CA ARG A 285 8.29 9.15 -18.69
C ARG A 285 7.14 8.37 -19.30
N ALA A 286 7.37 7.71 -20.43
CA ALA A 286 6.36 6.87 -21.08
C ALA A 286 5.91 5.71 -20.20
N ALA A 287 6.84 5.08 -19.46
CA ALA A 287 6.52 4.02 -18.50
C ALA A 287 5.67 4.55 -17.34
N THR A 288 5.99 5.73 -16.79
CA THR A 288 5.19 6.35 -15.72
C THR A 288 3.80 6.77 -16.21
N GLU A 289 3.71 7.33 -17.42
CA GLU A 289 2.43 7.71 -18.03
C GLU A 289 1.57 6.48 -18.29
N LYS A 290 2.15 5.42 -18.87
CA LYS A 290 1.45 4.15 -19.07
C LYS A 290 0.96 3.55 -17.75
N LEU A 291 1.81 3.49 -16.72
CA LEU A 291 1.41 2.98 -15.41
C LEU A 291 0.29 3.83 -14.78
N SER A 292 0.32 5.15 -14.96
CA SER A 292 -0.75 6.04 -14.47
C SER A 292 -2.07 5.82 -15.20
N ALA A 293 -2.03 5.59 -16.53
CA ALA A 293 -3.21 5.28 -17.32
C ALA A 293 -3.80 3.92 -16.95
N ASP A 294 -2.94 2.90 -16.77
CA ASP A 294 -3.34 1.56 -16.31
C ASP A 294 -3.96 1.62 -14.91
N TYR A 295 -3.39 2.45 -14.01
CA TYR A 295 -3.93 2.65 -12.66
C TYR A 295 -5.33 3.27 -12.68
N GLU A 296 -5.55 4.34 -13.45
CA GLU A 296 -6.87 4.96 -13.54
C GLU A 296 -7.88 4.04 -14.23
N ALA A 297 -7.48 3.31 -15.28
CA ALA A 297 -8.33 2.30 -15.91
C ALA A 297 -8.74 1.22 -14.89
N LEU A 298 -7.78 0.65 -14.16
CA LEU A 298 -8.05 -0.38 -13.15
C LEU A 298 -8.95 0.14 -12.01
N LYS A 299 -8.76 1.39 -11.59
CA LYS A 299 -9.59 2.04 -10.57
C LYS A 299 -11.04 2.22 -11.05
N THR A 300 -11.24 2.60 -12.31
CA THR A 300 -12.61 2.68 -12.88
C THR A 300 -13.28 1.32 -12.94
N GLU A 301 -12.57 0.27 -13.36
CA GLU A 301 -13.09 -1.10 -13.39
C GLU A 301 -13.39 -1.63 -11.99
N HIS A 302 -12.52 -1.35 -11.01
CA HIS A 302 -12.76 -1.70 -9.62
C HIS A 302 -14.06 -1.07 -9.09
N ASN A 303 -14.29 0.21 -9.37
CA ASN A 303 -15.51 0.90 -8.96
C ASN A 303 -16.77 0.31 -9.62
N LYS A 304 -16.71 -0.03 -10.92
CA LYS A 304 -17.82 -0.71 -11.61
C LYS A 304 -18.13 -2.08 -10.98
N LEU A 305 -17.11 -2.90 -10.75
CA LEU A 305 -17.27 -4.22 -10.12
C LEU A 305 -17.81 -4.09 -8.70
N LYS A 306 -17.35 -3.10 -7.93
CA LYS A 306 -17.88 -2.81 -6.59
C LYS A 306 -19.36 -2.49 -6.64
N GLN A 307 -19.80 -1.63 -7.57
CA GLN A 307 -21.22 -1.30 -7.74
C GLN A 307 -22.05 -2.53 -8.11
N ILE A 308 -21.58 -3.37 -9.03
CA ILE A 308 -22.25 -4.64 -9.40
C ILE A 308 -22.36 -5.57 -8.20
N ALA A 309 -21.31 -5.68 -7.38
CA ALA A 309 -21.32 -6.50 -6.18
C ALA A 309 -22.30 -5.96 -5.12
N GLU A 310 -22.39 -4.64 -4.96
CA GLU A 310 -23.35 -3.99 -4.05
C GLU A 310 -24.79 -4.23 -4.50
N VAL A 311 -25.10 -4.06 -5.80
CA VAL A 311 -26.42 -4.37 -6.37
C VAL A 311 -26.77 -5.85 -6.18
N SER A 312 -25.83 -6.76 -6.46
CA SER A 312 -26.04 -8.19 -6.26
C SER A 312 -26.26 -8.55 -4.80
N ARG A 313 -25.55 -7.90 -3.87
CA ARG A 313 -25.74 -8.08 -2.43
C ARG A 313 -27.13 -7.60 -2.00
N ALA A 314 -27.56 -6.42 -2.46
CA ALA A 314 -28.90 -5.90 -2.17
C ALA A 314 -30.00 -6.84 -2.69
N ARG A 315 -29.85 -7.35 -3.92
CA ARG A 315 -30.77 -8.34 -4.49
C ARG A 315 -30.83 -9.62 -3.65
N ASN A 316 -29.68 -10.17 -3.26
CA ASN A 316 -29.64 -11.37 -2.40
C ASN A 316 -30.33 -11.16 -1.05
N ILE A 317 -30.18 -9.97 -0.45
CA ILE A 317 -30.87 -9.63 0.79
C ILE A 317 -32.39 -9.62 0.58
N CYS A 318 -32.89 -8.99 -0.50
CA CYS A 318 -34.32 -8.97 -0.81
C CYS A 318 -34.88 -10.37 -1.07
N LEU A 319 -34.21 -11.15 -1.93
CA LEU A 319 -34.59 -12.54 -2.23
C LEU A 319 -34.60 -13.42 -0.98
N THR A 320 -33.63 -13.23 -0.07
CA THR A 320 -33.60 -13.97 1.21
C THR A 320 -34.78 -13.61 2.09
N ARG A 321 -35.23 -12.34 2.10
CA ARG A 321 -36.45 -11.94 2.83
C ARG A 321 -37.69 -12.56 2.21
N GLU A 322 -37.83 -12.51 0.90
CA GLU A 322 -38.96 -13.11 0.17
C GLU A 322 -39.03 -14.63 0.43
N LEU A 323 -37.90 -15.34 0.37
CA LEU A 323 -37.83 -16.76 0.70
C LEU A 323 -38.31 -17.02 2.13
N LYS A 324 -37.92 -16.22 3.11
CA LYS A 324 -38.40 -16.35 4.49
C LYS A 324 -39.91 -16.15 4.57
N THR A 325 -40.46 -15.14 3.89
CA THR A 325 -41.90 -14.89 3.84
C THR A 325 -42.65 -16.06 3.22
N VAL A 326 -42.19 -16.59 2.08
CA VAL A 326 -42.80 -17.74 1.40
C VAL A 326 -42.73 -18.99 2.28
N THR A 327 -41.60 -19.24 2.94
CA THR A 327 -41.47 -20.37 3.89
C THR A 327 -42.46 -20.26 5.04
N ILE A 328 -42.66 -19.07 5.62
CA ILE A 328 -43.67 -18.84 6.66
C ILE A 328 -45.08 -19.12 6.12
N GLN A 329 -45.41 -18.59 4.93
CA GLN A 329 -46.71 -18.81 4.30
C GLN A 329 -46.96 -20.30 4.03
N LEU A 330 -45.97 -21.03 3.49
CA LEU A 330 -46.06 -22.48 3.28
C LEU A 330 -46.28 -23.23 4.59
N SER A 331 -45.58 -22.86 5.66
CA SER A 331 -45.77 -23.49 6.97
C SER A 331 -47.18 -23.27 7.52
N ALA A 332 -47.74 -22.08 7.36
CA ALA A 332 -49.11 -21.76 7.77
C ALA A 332 -50.15 -22.54 6.96
N LEU A 333 -49.97 -22.63 5.63
CA LEU A 333 -50.84 -23.43 4.78
C LEU A 333 -50.77 -24.92 5.10
N LYS A 334 -49.57 -25.42 5.42
CA LYS A 334 -49.39 -26.81 5.86
C LYS A 334 -50.18 -27.09 7.13
N VAL A 335 -50.04 -26.24 8.16
CA VAL A 335 -50.82 -26.36 9.40
C VAL A 335 -52.31 -26.33 9.10
N LYS A 336 -52.78 -25.41 8.24
CA LYS A 336 -54.19 -25.36 7.85
C LYS A 336 -54.65 -26.66 7.18
N SER A 337 -53.85 -27.21 6.26
CA SER A 337 -54.18 -28.48 5.61
C SER A 337 -54.22 -29.66 6.58
N GLU A 338 -53.37 -29.67 7.61
CA GLU A 338 -53.41 -30.67 8.69
C GLU A 338 -54.73 -30.55 9.48
N HIS A 339 -55.13 -29.34 9.87
CA HIS A 339 -56.41 -29.09 10.55
C HIS A 339 -57.63 -29.46 9.67
N ASP A 340 -57.58 -29.14 8.37
CA ASP A 340 -58.64 -29.49 7.43
C ASP A 340 -58.76 -31.02 7.29
N ASN A 341 -57.63 -31.76 7.28
CA ASN A 341 -57.62 -33.22 7.26
C ASN A 341 -58.21 -33.81 8.56
N GLU A 342 -57.83 -33.28 9.73
CA GLU A 342 -58.39 -33.68 11.03
C GLU A 342 -59.91 -33.46 11.08
N LEU A 343 -60.40 -32.33 10.55
CA LEU A 343 -61.83 -32.06 10.46
C LEU A 343 -62.56 -33.06 9.56
N VAL A 344 -61.99 -33.38 8.40
CA VAL A 344 -62.56 -34.39 7.49
C VAL A 344 -62.61 -35.75 8.18
N GLU A 345 -61.54 -36.16 8.86
CA GLU A 345 -61.49 -37.41 9.61
C GLU A 345 -62.58 -37.46 10.70
N ALA A 346 -62.73 -36.39 11.48
CA ALA A 346 -63.78 -36.29 12.49
C ALA A 346 -65.20 -36.39 11.90
N LEU A 347 -65.46 -35.77 10.75
CA LEU A 347 -66.75 -35.85 10.05
C LEU A 347 -67.03 -37.24 9.47
N VAL A 348 -66.01 -37.95 8.98
CA VAL A 348 -66.15 -39.33 8.48
C VAL A 348 -66.46 -40.29 9.63
N VAL A 349 -65.77 -40.13 10.77
CA VAL A 349 -66.00 -40.93 11.99
C VAL A 349 -67.40 -40.69 12.57
N SER A 350 -67.92 -39.47 12.49
CA SER A 350 -69.25 -39.12 13.03
C SER A 350 -70.44 -39.63 12.19
N ASN A 351 -70.19 -40.12 10.97
CA ASN A 351 -71.21 -40.64 10.04
C ASN A 351 -71.26 -42.19 9.99
N HIS A 352 -70.56 -42.85 10.91
CA HIS A 352 -70.68 -44.29 11.20
C HIS A 352 -71.21 -44.44 12.63
#